data_AF-A0A6G1X7D5-F1
#
_entry.id   AF-A0A6G1X7D5-F1
#
_cell.length_a   1.000
_cell.length_b   1.000
_cell.length_c   1.000
_cell.angle_alpha   90.00
_cell.angle_beta   90.00
_cell.angle_gamma   90.00
#
_symmetry.space_group_name_H-M   'P 1'
#
loop_
_entity.id
_entity.type
_entity.pdbx_description
1 polymer ?
#
loop_
_entity_poly.entity_id
_entity_poly.type
_entity_poly.pdbx_seq_one_letter_code
_entity_poly.pdbx_strand_id
1 'polypeptide(L)'
;MTMRQFADHVIAVSNTNASGISNLELQKVMYFALGEYIKEHGLNDTVFEIYTEPFQAWPYGPVIKTEYFRHKKYGRYSIRDDGEYNPAYSEFDELIRKNLRKSVSQLVEESHNHATWLNNKQSILQNIPVRYTLEDLNRDFTD
;
A
#
# COMPACT_ATOMS: atom_id res chain seq x y z
N MET A 1 4.17 -1.77 -15.73
CA MET A 1 4.15 -2.15 -14.29
C MET A 1 2.70 -2.27 -13.83
N THR A 2 2.34 -3.01 -12.77
CA THR A 2 0.95 -3.11 -12.22
C THR A 2 0.93 -3.16 -10.69
N MET A 3 -0.23 -2.91 -10.05
CA MET A 3 -0.37 -3.06 -8.58
C MET A 3 -0.12 -4.48 -8.10
N ARG A 4 -0.45 -5.50 -8.90
CA ARG A 4 -0.17 -6.91 -8.56
C ARG A 4 1.33 -7.20 -8.55
N GLN A 5 2.03 -6.79 -9.61
CA GLN A 5 3.48 -6.94 -9.69
C GLN A 5 4.20 -6.12 -8.60
N PHE A 6 3.63 -4.96 -8.24
CA PHE A 6 4.13 -4.19 -7.10
C PHE A 6 3.95 -4.94 -5.78
N ALA A 7 2.80 -5.57 -5.55
CA ALA A 7 2.57 -6.42 -4.37
C ALA A 7 3.57 -7.58 -4.30
N ASP A 8 3.80 -8.28 -5.42
CA ASP A 8 4.77 -9.36 -5.51
C ASP A 8 6.20 -8.88 -5.22
N HIS A 9 6.57 -7.70 -5.70
CA HIS A 9 7.86 -7.09 -5.42
C HIS A 9 7.99 -6.69 -3.94
N VAL A 10 6.96 -6.09 -3.32
CA VAL A 10 6.95 -5.78 -1.87
C VAL A 10 7.13 -7.06 -1.04
N ILE A 11 6.45 -8.15 -1.40
CA ILE A 11 6.61 -9.45 -0.73
C ILE A 11 8.06 -9.93 -0.84
N ALA A 12 8.65 -9.90 -2.04
CA ALA A 12 10.04 -10.33 -2.27
C ALA A 12 11.05 -9.50 -1.46
N VAL A 13 10.89 -8.18 -1.42
CA VAL A 13 11.73 -7.29 -0.60
C VAL A 13 11.55 -7.58 0.90
N SER A 14 10.32 -7.89 1.34
CA SER A 14 10.06 -8.22 2.75
C SER A 14 10.70 -9.53 3.19
N ASN A 15 10.72 -10.56 2.33
CA ASN A 15 11.28 -11.87 2.63
C ASN A 15 12.81 -11.84 2.77
N THR A 16 13.48 -10.90 2.13
CA THR A 16 14.95 -10.74 2.20
C THR A 16 15.42 -9.84 3.35
N ASN A 17 14.54 -9.00 3.90
CA ASN A 17 14.90 -7.96 4.88
C ASN A 17 14.19 -8.12 6.25
N ALA A 18 13.17 -8.98 6.34
CA ALA A 18 12.35 -9.19 7.53
C ALA A 18 11.86 -10.66 7.61
N SER A 19 11.07 -10.98 8.64
CA SER A 19 10.43 -12.29 8.82
C SER A 19 9.22 -12.52 7.89
N GLY A 20 9.25 -11.93 6.69
CA GLY A 20 8.11 -11.81 5.77
C GLY A 20 7.13 -10.70 6.16
N ILE A 21 5.97 -10.68 5.50
CA ILE A 21 4.94 -9.64 5.64
C ILE A 21 3.55 -10.25 5.77
N SER A 22 2.72 -9.76 6.70
CA SER A 22 1.31 -10.16 6.78
C SER A 22 0.46 -9.48 5.70
N ASN A 23 -0.76 -9.97 5.51
CA ASN A 23 -1.67 -9.36 4.52
C ASN A 23 -1.99 -7.89 4.83
N LEU A 24 -2.16 -7.53 6.10
CA LEU A 24 -2.45 -6.13 6.46
C LEU A 24 -1.22 -5.24 6.26
N GLU A 25 -0.04 -5.70 6.65
CA GLU A 25 1.21 -4.98 6.44
C GLU A 25 1.48 -4.75 4.95
N LEU A 26 1.22 -5.74 4.09
CA LEU A 26 1.35 -5.58 2.63
C LEU A 26 0.52 -4.41 2.11
N GLN A 27 -0.74 -4.30 2.54
CA GLN A 27 -1.60 -3.18 2.15
C GLN A 27 -1.05 -1.83 2.61
N LYS A 28 -0.49 -1.77 3.83
CA LYS A 28 0.08 -0.53 4.37
C LYS A 28 1.38 -0.16 3.67
N VAL A 29 2.29 -1.10 3.52
CA VAL A 29 3.58 -0.87 2.88
C VAL A 29 3.40 -0.44 1.43
N MET A 30 2.49 -1.07 0.67
CA MET A 30 2.17 -0.61 -0.69
C MET A 30 1.64 0.83 -0.72
N TYR A 31 0.72 1.17 0.19
CA TYR A 31 0.13 2.52 0.25
C TYR A 31 1.19 3.59 0.56
N PHE A 32 2.00 3.38 1.60
CA PHE A 32 3.03 4.35 1.98
C PHE A 32 4.18 4.41 0.98
N ALA A 33 4.65 3.28 0.45
CA ALA A 33 5.73 3.30 -0.53
C ALA A 33 5.31 4.04 -1.81
N LEU A 34 4.09 3.82 -2.32
CA LEU A 34 3.61 4.55 -3.49
C LEU A 34 3.37 6.03 -3.20
N GLY A 35 2.77 6.37 -2.05
CA GLY A 35 2.51 7.76 -1.69
C GLY A 35 3.78 8.57 -1.40
N GLU A 36 4.77 7.96 -0.74
CA GLU A 36 6.09 8.58 -0.52
C GLU A 36 6.83 8.79 -1.84
N TYR A 37 6.75 7.83 -2.78
CA TYR A 37 7.29 8.02 -4.13
C TYR A 37 6.61 9.18 -4.86
N ILE A 38 5.28 9.28 -4.79
CA ILE A 38 4.52 10.40 -5.37
C ILE A 38 4.95 11.73 -4.74
N LYS A 39 5.21 11.78 -3.43
CA LYS A 39 5.70 12.99 -2.76
C LYS A 39 7.07 13.42 -3.29
N GLU A 40 7.95 12.47 -3.55
CA GLU A 40 9.33 12.73 -3.99
C GLU A 40 9.44 13.05 -5.48
N HIS A 41 8.61 12.43 -6.32
CA HIS A 41 8.73 12.47 -7.78
C HIS A 41 7.53 13.09 -8.50
N GLY A 42 6.44 13.39 -7.79
CA GLY A 42 5.17 13.81 -8.35
C GLY A 42 4.41 12.68 -9.05
N LEU A 43 3.29 13.05 -9.69
CA LEU A 43 2.53 12.14 -10.56
C LEU A 43 3.23 12.05 -11.92
N ASN A 44 3.89 10.92 -12.18
CA ASN A 44 4.67 10.66 -13.39
C ASN A 44 4.25 9.33 -14.07
N ASP A 45 4.84 9.02 -15.22
CA ASP A 45 4.51 7.82 -16.00
C ASP A 45 4.65 6.52 -15.19
N THR A 46 5.67 6.41 -14.32
CA THR A 46 5.82 5.27 -13.40
C THR A 46 4.60 5.11 -12.49
N VAL A 47 4.12 6.20 -11.89
CA VAL A 47 2.92 6.19 -11.03
C VAL A 47 1.68 5.79 -11.83
N PHE A 48 1.48 6.36 -13.02
CA PHE A 48 0.34 6.05 -13.88
C PHE A 48 0.33 4.58 -14.35
N GLU A 49 1.50 4.02 -14.65
CA GLU A 49 1.63 2.62 -15.01
C GLU A 49 1.37 1.69 -13.82
N ILE A 50 1.93 1.98 -12.64
CA ILE A 50 1.78 1.12 -11.46
C ILE A 50 0.33 1.09 -10.97
N TYR A 51 -0.36 2.24 -10.97
CA TYR A 51 -1.66 2.43 -10.34
C TYR A 51 -2.84 1.89 -11.19
N THR A 52 -2.77 0.60 -11.54
CA THR A 52 -3.77 -0.10 -12.37
C THR A 52 -5.06 -0.46 -11.63
N GLU A 53 -5.06 -0.40 -10.30
CA GLU A 53 -6.22 -0.63 -9.44
C GLU A 53 -6.22 0.41 -8.30
N PRO A 54 -7.37 1.04 -7.99
CA PRO A 54 -7.40 2.03 -6.94
C PRO A 54 -7.36 1.40 -5.55
N PHE A 55 -6.68 2.05 -4.61
CA PHE A 55 -6.91 1.77 -3.19
C PHE A 55 -8.37 2.04 -2.83
N GLN A 56 -8.88 1.24 -1.90
CA GLN A 56 -10.19 1.42 -1.29
C GLN A 56 -10.02 1.81 0.17
N ALA A 57 -10.79 2.78 0.65
CA ALA A 57 -10.76 3.17 2.05
C ALA A 57 -11.51 2.12 2.89
N TRP A 58 -10.77 1.39 3.72
CA TRP A 58 -11.32 0.37 4.62
C TRP A 58 -11.13 0.81 6.09
N PRO A 59 -11.79 0.15 7.07
CA PRO A 59 -11.67 0.54 8.48
C PRO A 59 -10.25 0.49 9.07
N TYR A 60 -9.34 -0.26 8.44
CA TYR A 60 -7.91 -0.35 8.81
C TYR A 60 -7.01 0.36 7.78
N GLY A 61 -7.55 1.40 7.16
CA GLY A 61 -6.90 2.22 6.16
C GLY A 61 -7.04 1.71 4.71
N PRO A 62 -6.30 2.31 3.77
CA PRO A 62 -6.34 1.99 2.34
C PRO A 62 -5.97 0.54 2.00
N VAL A 63 -6.65 -0.07 1.03
CA VAL A 63 -6.45 -1.47 0.60
C VAL A 63 -6.63 -1.63 -0.91
N ILE A 64 -5.73 -2.34 -1.59
CA ILE A 64 -5.97 -2.91 -2.92
C ILE A 64 -6.78 -4.19 -2.75
N LYS A 65 -8.02 -4.17 -3.23
CA LYS A 65 -9.02 -5.19 -2.89
C LYS A 65 -8.58 -6.55 -3.40
N THR A 66 -8.12 -6.64 -4.65
CA THR A 66 -7.70 -7.92 -5.26
C THR A 66 -6.55 -8.56 -4.48
N GLU A 67 -5.52 -7.79 -4.15
CA GLU A 67 -4.36 -8.27 -3.39
C GLU A 67 -4.71 -8.64 -1.95
N TYR A 68 -5.60 -7.89 -1.30
CA TYR A 68 -6.09 -8.27 0.03
C TYR A 68 -6.78 -9.65 0.00
N PHE A 69 -7.65 -9.90 -0.98
CA PHE A 69 -8.35 -11.18 -1.09
C PHE A 69 -7.41 -12.32 -1.52
N ARG A 70 -6.42 -12.05 -2.36
CA ARG A 70 -5.38 -13.02 -2.75
C ARG A 70 -4.64 -13.59 -1.53
N HIS A 71 -4.33 -12.73 -0.56
CA HIS A 71 -3.56 -13.11 0.63
C HIS A 71 -4.41 -13.24 1.92
N LYS A 72 -5.73 -13.06 1.85
CA LYS A 72 -6.65 -13.10 3.01
C LYS A 72 -6.53 -14.37 3.84
N LYS A 73 -6.28 -15.52 3.20
CA LYS A 73 -6.13 -16.84 3.86
C LYS A 73 -5.03 -16.88 4.91
N TYR A 74 -4.02 -16.00 4.84
CA TYR A 74 -2.93 -15.94 5.82
C TYR A 74 -3.31 -15.14 7.07
N GLY A 75 -4.36 -14.31 7.02
CA GLY A 75 -4.80 -13.51 8.16
C GLY A 75 -3.68 -12.63 8.72
N ARG A 76 -3.37 -12.81 10.01
CA ARG A 76 -2.28 -12.10 10.71
C ARG A 76 -0.89 -12.72 10.50
N TYR A 77 -0.82 -13.91 9.93
CA TYR A 77 0.45 -14.60 9.72
C TYR A 77 1.14 -14.07 8.46
N SER A 78 2.46 -14.19 8.40
CA SER A 78 3.23 -13.85 7.20
C SER A 78 2.72 -14.63 5.99
N ILE A 79 2.66 -13.95 4.86
CA ILE A 79 2.38 -14.54 3.56
C ILE A 79 3.49 -15.55 3.26
N ARG A 80 3.10 -16.77 2.84
CA ARG A 80 4.03 -17.87 2.51
C ARG A 80 4.37 -17.93 1.01
N ASP A 81 4.09 -16.85 0.29
CA ASP A 81 4.47 -16.65 -1.10
C ASP A 81 5.83 -15.96 -1.09
N ASP A 82 6.74 -16.38 -1.96
CA ASP A 82 8.07 -15.76 -2.04
C ASP A 82 8.01 -14.38 -2.70
N GLY A 83 6.92 -14.09 -3.43
CA GLY A 83 6.81 -12.91 -4.28
C GLY A 83 7.74 -13.00 -5.48
N GLU A 84 7.85 -11.91 -6.24
CA GLU A 84 8.74 -11.82 -7.39
C GLU A 84 9.45 -10.47 -7.39
N TYR A 85 10.77 -10.48 -7.21
CA TYR A 85 11.55 -9.25 -7.32
C TYR A 85 11.64 -8.82 -8.77
N ASN A 86 11.01 -7.69 -9.10
CA ASN A 86 11.10 -7.07 -10.41
C ASN A 86 11.96 -5.79 -10.35
N PRO A 87 13.11 -5.72 -11.08
CA PRO A 87 13.98 -4.55 -11.11
C PRO A 87 13.32 -3.24 -11.55
N ALA A 88 12.19 -3.30 -12.28
CA ALA A 88 11.44 -2.10 -12.65
C ALA A 88 10.88 -1.33 -11.43
N TYR A 89 10.82 -1.96 -10.26
CA TYR A 89 10.36 -1.36 -9.01
C TYR A 89 11.49 -1.02 -8.03
N SER A 90 12.76 -1.15 -8.44
CA SER A 90 13.89 -0.98 -7.51
C SER A 90 13.95 0.40 -6.86
N GLU A 91 13.38 1.43 -7.48
CA GLU A 91 13.26 2.77 -6.88
C GLU A 91 12.39 2.79 -5.62
N PHE A 92 11.49 1.81 -5.45
CA PHE A 92 10.63 1.68 -4.26
C PHE A 92 11.31 0.91 -3.12
N ASP A 93 12.42 0.21 -3.36
CA ASP A 93 13.07 -0.67 -2.40
C ASP A 93 13.33 0.02 -1.04
N GLU A 94 13.85 1.25 -1.07
CA GLU A 94 14.18 1.99 0.16
C GLU A 94 12.92 2.42 0.91
N LEU A 95 11.88 2.88 0.19
CA LEU A 95 10.58 3.25 0.77
C LEU A 95 9.89 2.02 1.38
N ILE A 96 9.96 0.86 0.71
CA ILE A 96 9.45 -0.41 1.22
C ILE A 96 10.18 -0.79 2.51
N ARG A 97 11.52 -0.81 2.51
CA ARG A 97 12.32 -1.15 3.71
C ARG A 97 12.08 -0.17 4.86
N LYS A 98 11.91 1.12 4.56
CA LYS A 98 11.57 2.16 5.55
C LYS A 98 10.24 1.84 6.22
N ASN A 99 9.20 1.52 5.45
CA ASN A 99 7.87 1.25 6.00
C ASN A 99 7.77 -0.12 6.69
N LEU A 100 8.54 -1.13 6.27
CA LEU A 100 8.65 -2.42 6.96
C LEU A 100 9.21 -2.33 8.39
N ARG A 101 9.92 -1.25 8.73
CA ARG A 101 10.45 -1.02 10.10
C ARG A 101 9.42 -0.44 11.06
N LYS A 102 8.28 0.06 10.54
CA LYS A 102 7.17 0.57 11.34
C LYS A 102 6.26 -0.59 11.72
N SER A 103 5.63 -0.52 12.90
CA SER A 103 4.59 -1.49 13.25
C SER A 103 3.35 -1.28 12.38
N VAL A 104 2.62 -2.35 12.10
CA VAL A 104 1.37 -2.26 11.32
C VAL A 104 0.36 -1.29 11.95
N SER A 105 0.29 -1.23 13.28
CA SER A 105 -0.60 -0.31 14.00
C SER A 105 -0.25 1.15 13.75
N GLN A 106 1.05 1.50 13.73
CA GLN A 106 1.50 2.85 13.40
C GLN A 106 1.12 3.21 11.97
N LEU A 107 1.33 2.31 11.00
CA LEU A 107 0.95 2.56 9.61
C LEU A 107 -0.57 2.74 9.44
N VAL A 108 -1.38 1.96 10.18
CA VAL A 108 -2.84 2.13 10.19
C VAL A 108 -3.22 3.50 10.73
N GLU A 109 -2.67 3.89 11.88
CA GLU A 109 -2.92 5.18 12.53
C GLU A 109 -2.51 6.36 11.63
N GLU A 110 -1.30 6.31 11.06
CA GLU A 110 -0.82 7.30 10.09
C GLU A 110 -1.79 7.41 8.89
N SER A 111 -2.23 6.29 8.33
CA SER A 111 -3.13 6.30 7.18
C SER A 111 -4.53 6.86 7.49
N HIS A 112 -4.95 6.84 8.76
CA HIS A 112 -6.21 7.44 9.19
C HIS A 112 -6.14 8.96 9.35
N ASN A 113 -4.92 9.52 9.44
CA ASN A 113 -4.70 10.96 9.51
C ASN A 113 -4.66 11.62 8.13
N HIS A 114 -4.57 10.84 7.05
CA HIS A 114 -4.61 11.34 5.68
C HIS A 114 -6.02 11.81 5.30
N ALA A 115 -6.10 12.93 4.56
CA ALA A 115 -7.34 13.64 4.27
C ALA A 115 -8.39 12.74 3.61
N THR A 116 -8.00 11.90 2.66
CA THR A 116 -8.92 11.01 1.96
C THR A 116 -9.59 10.02 2.91
N TRP A 117 -8.86 9.40 3.83
CA TRP A 117 -9.46 8.49 4.82
C TRP A 117 -10.30 9.28 5.82
N LEU A 118 -9.75 10.35 6.38
CA LEU A 118 -10.36 11.15 7.45
C LEU A 118 -11.70 11.74 7.01
N ASN A 119 -11.75 12.35 5.83
CA ASN A 119 -12.96 12.99 5.29
C ASN A 119 -14.05 11.97 4.91
N ASN A 120 -13.67 10.70 4.74
CA ASN A 120 -14.58 9.62 4.36
C ASN A 120 -14.90 8.66 5.51
N LYS A 121 -14.44 8.92 6.74
CA LYS A 121 -14.61 8.03 7.89
C LYS A 121 -16.04 7.52 8.07
N GLN A 122 -17.04 8.39 7.96
CA GLN A 122 -18.44 8.01 8.12
C GLN A 122 -18.89 7.02 7.02
N SER A 123 -18.54 7.30 5.77
CA SER A 123 -18.82 6.44 4.61
C SER A 123 -18.17 5.07 4.77
N ILE A 124 -16.92 5.03 5.23
CA ILE A 124 -16.16 3.80 5.49
C ILE A 124 -16.86 2.95 6.56
N LEU A 125 -17.28 3.57 7.68
CA LEU A 125 -17.98 2.87 8.76
C LEU A 125 -19.37 2.35 8.34
N GLN A 126 -19.98 2.97 7.32
CA GLN A 126 -21.24 2.53 6.72
C GLN A 126 -21.05 1.54 5.55
N ASN A 127 -19.82 1.08 5.31
CA ASN A 127 -19.45 0.22 4.16
C ASN A 127 -19.79 0.83 2.79
N ILE A 128 -19.85 2.16 2.70
CA ILE A 128 -19.98 2.86 1.43
C ILE A 128 -18.61 2.85 0.74
N PRO A 129 -18.49 2.32 -0.50
CA PRO A 129 -17.20 2.23 -1.17
C PRO A 129 -16.59 3.60 -1.44
N VAL A 130 -15.35 3.78 -1.00
CA VAL A 130 -14.53 4.97 -1.30
C VAL A 130 -13.25 4.49 -1.97
N ARG A 131 -12.94 5.07 -3.14
CA ARG A 131 -11.78 4.71 -3.96
C ARG A 131 -10.87 5.93 -4.08
N TYR A 132 -9.58 5.73 -3.88
CA TYR A 132 -8.57 6.78 -3.99
C TYR A 132 -8.27 7.04 -5.48
N THR A 133 -8.32 8.29 -5.90
CA THR A 133 -7.69 8.71 -7.16
C THR A 133 -6.20 8.97 -6.96
N LEU A 134 -5.46 9.24 -8.05
CA LEU A 134 -4.06 9.65 -7.93
C LEU A 134 -3.93 11.05 -7.31
N GLU A 135 -4.91 11.93 -7.54
CA GLU A 135 -4.99 13.25 -6.92
C GLU A 135 -5.22 13.13 -5.41
N ASP A 136 -6.06 12.18 -4.98
CA ASP A 136 -6.24 11.87 -3.56
C ASP A 136 -4.92 11.41 -2.92
N LEU A 137 -4.20 10.50 -3.58
CA LEU A 137 -2.88 10.05 -3.11
C LEU A 137 -1.86 11.17 -3.09
N ASN A 138 -1.82 12.03 -4.11
CA ASN A 138 -0.91 13.17 -4.14
C ASN A 138 -1.20 14.11 -2.95
N ARG A 139 -2.46 14.51 -2.78
CA ARG A 139 -2.91 15.37 -1.67
C ARG A 139 -2.53 14.79 -0.31
N ASP A 140 -2.79 13.49 -0.10
CA ASP A 140 -2.55 12.83 1.18
C ASP A 140 -1.08 12.81 1.63
N PHE A 141 -0.13 12.97 0.71
CA PHE A 141 1.31 12.89 1.01
C PHE A 141 2.08 14.21 0.80
N THR A 142 1.48 15.19 0.11
CA THR A 142 2.12 16.51 -0.14
C THR A 142 1.66 17.62 0.79
N ASP A 143 0.47 17.50 1.40
CA ASP A 143 -0.11 18.48 2.32
C ASP A 143 0.29 18.21 3.79
#